data_AF-A0A5E4HXH4-F1
#
_entry.id   AF-A0A5E4HXH4-F1
#
_cell.length_a   1.000
_cell.length_b   1.000
_cell.length_c   1.000
_cell.angle_alpha   90.00
_cell.angle_beta   90.00
_cell.angle_gamma   90.00
#
_symmetry.space_group_name_H-M   'P 1'
#
loop_
_entity.id
_entity.type
_entity.pdbx_description
1 polymer ?
#
loop_
_entity_poly.entity_id
_entity_poly.type
_entity_poly.pdbx_seq_one_letter_code
_entity_poly.pdbx_strand_id
1 'polypeptide(L)'
;MLEVGVLALQGDVAEHIEAARRAAEKKKIQIRLRTVRTAAELQGLQAILLPGGESTTLSLLLQKEGMLEPMKEIPALLGTCAGLILMAKHVEGKGPDQEGLELMDVQVDRNAYGSQVDSFESPLEMTGQMDLGKTRIPFIRAPKITRVGEGVAVLAKHPTTGEPVVVEQKLPGKYYLGAACHPEMVSSKMHEYFLEQMQAALKSG
;
A
#
# COMPACT_ATOMS: atom_id res chain seq x y z
N MET A 1 14.87 -9.81 12.85
CA MET A 1 15.01 -8.99 11.63
C MET A 1 13.81 -9.28 10.76
N LEU A 2 13.14 -8.26 10.23
CA LEU A 2 11.94 -8.44 9.40
C LEU A 2 12.32 -8.75 7.96
N GLU A 3 11.71 -9.78 7.37
CA GLU A 3 11.85 -10.08 5.94
C GLU A 3 10.81 -9.28 5.15
N VAL A 4 11.25 -8.29 4.38
CA VAL A 4 10.39 -7.33 3.67
C VAL A 4 10.68 -7.38 2.17
N GLY A 5 9.63 -7.64 1.38
CA GLY A 5 9.68 -7.60 -0.07
C GLY A 5 9.20 -6.26 -0.61
N VAL A 6 9.71 -5.86 -1.78
CA VAL A 6 9.11 -4.80 -2.61
C VAL A 6 8.77 -5.42 -3.95
N LEU A 7 7.49 -5.39 -4.34
CA LEU A 7 7.08 -5.89 -5.65
C LEU A 7 7.74 -5.06 -6.74
N ALA A 8 8.50 -5.70 -7.62
CA ALA A 8 9.40 -5.06 -8.59
C ALA A 8 9.08 -5.44 -10.04
N LEU A 9 7.80 -5.63 -10.34
CA LEU A 9 7.28 -5.94 -11.68
C LEU A 9 7.07 -4.68 -12.52
N GLN A 10 6.59 -3.60 -11.90
CA GLN A 10 6.36 -2.29 -12.50
C GLN A 10 6.18 -1.25 -11.37
N GLY A 11 6.39 0.03 -11.65
CA GLY A 11 6.02 1.11 -10.74
C GLY A 11 7.16 1.75 -9.96
N ASP A 12 6.80 2.45 -8.88
CA ASP A 12 7.67 3.31 -8.05
C ASP A 12 8.51 2.48 -7.04
N VAL A 13 9.24 1.49 -7.56
CA VAL A 13 9.97 0.48 -6.77
C VAL A 13 11.12 1.11 -5.98
N ALA A 14 11.88 2.01 -6.61
CA ALA A 14 13.06 2.61 -5.99
C ALA A 14 12.68 3.49 -4.80
N GLU A 15 11.62 4.26 -4.95
CA GLU A 15 11.02 5.13 -3.95
C GLU A 15 10.59 4.32 -2.72
N HIS A 16 9.92 3.19 -2.92
CA HIS A 16 9.56 2.29 -1.82
C HIS A 16 10.77 1.70 -1.10
N ILE A 17 11.83 1.31 -1.83
CA ILE A 17 13.07 0.77 -1.22
C ILE A 17 13.74 1.84 -0.35
N GLU A 18 13.89 3.05 -0.87
CA GLU A 18 14.55 4.15 -0.16
C GLU A 18 13.72 4.62 1.05
N ALA A 19 12.40 4.72 0.90
CA ALA A 19 11.51 5.03 2.02
C ALA A 19 11.55 3.95 3.12
N ALA A 20 11.58 2.66 2.74
CA ALA A 20 11.68 1.55 3.69
C ALA A 20 13.03 1.53 4.43
N ARG A 21 14.15 1.77 3.73
CA ARG A 21 15.48 1.87 4.34
C ARG A 21 15.55 3.01 5.34
N ARG A 22 15.11 4.21 4.95
CA ARG A 22 15.07 5.39 5.82
C ARG A 22 14.17 5.16 7.03
N ALA A 23 13.02 4.49 6.84
CA ALA A 23 12.12 4.16 7.93
C ALA A 23 12.76 3.21 8.95
N ALA A 24 13.38 2.14 8.46
CA ALA A 24 14.10 1.17 9.30
C ALA A 24 15.23 1.82 10.11
N GLU A 25 16.02 2.69 9.48
CA GLU A 25 17.08 3.45 10.14
C GLU A 25 16.53 4.34 11.27
N LYS A 26 15.54 5.18 10.95
CA LYS A 26 14.94 6.12 11.93
C LYS A 26 14.29 5.41 13.11
N LYS A 27 13.59 4.31 12.85
CA LYS A 27 12.90 3.53 13.89
C LYS A 27 13.79 2.49 14.56
N LYS A 28 15.05 2.36 14.13
CA LYS A 28 16.00 1.34 14.60
C LYS A 28 15.42 -0.07 14.48
N ILE A 29 14.67 -0.33 13.41
CA ILE A 29 14.08 -1.64 13.11
C ILE A 29 14.95 -2.34 12.09
N GLN A 30 15.49 -3.51 12.44
CA GLN A 30 16.27 -4.31 11.51
C GLN A 30 15.37 -4.98 10.48
N ILE A 31 15.58 -4.66 9.20
CA ILE A 31 14.87 -5.26 8.06
C ILE A 31 15.87 -5.85 7.06
N ARG A 32 15.49 -6.95 6.42
CA ARG A 32 16.11 -7.46 5.20
C ARG A 32 15.17 -7.14 4.04
N LEU A 33 15.59 -6.21 3.18
CA LEU A 33 14.83 -5.82 2.00
C LEU A 33 15.27 -6.61 0.78
N ARG A 34 14.31 -7.09 -0.01
CA ARG A 34 14.56 -7.64 -1.34
C ARG A 34 13.50 -7.23 -2.35
N THR A 35 13.90 -7.05 -3.60
CA THR A 35 12.95 -6.93 -4.71
C THR A 35 12.34 -8.28 -5.02
N VAL A 36 11.05 -8.31 -5.34
CA VAL A 36 10.30 -9.52 -5.68
C VAL A 36 9.78 -9.40 -7.10
N ARG A 37 10.19 -10.32 -7.97
CA ARG A 37 9.77 -10.41 -9.38
C ARG A 37 9.16 -11.76 -9.73
N THR A 38 9.29 -12.75 -8.84
CA THR A 38 8.80 -14.12 -9.06
C THR A 38 8.10 -14.66 -7.83
N ALA A 39 7.26 -15.68 -8.01
CA ALA A 39 6.58 -16.35 -6.89
C ALA A 39 7.55 -16.97 -5.86
N ALA A 40 8.68 -17.52 -6.30
CA ALA A 40 9.66 -18.11 -5.39
C ALA A 40 10.26 -17.09 -4.41
N GLU A 41 10.40 -15.84 -4.83
CA GLU A 41 10.95 -14.77 -3.99
C GLU A 41 9.98 -14.28 -2.90
N LEU A 42 8.72 -14.71 -2.92
CA LEU A 42 7.73 -14.43 -1.87
C LEU A 42 7.98 -15.27 -0.61
N GLN A 43 8.69 -16.40 -0.72
CA GLN A 43 8.84 -17.36 0.36
C GLN A 43 9.54 -16.75 1.60
N GLY A 44 8.91 -16.86 2.76
CA GLY A 44 9.47 -16.36 4.02
C GLY A 44 9.38 -14.85 4.21
N LEU A 45 8.67 -14.12 3.33
CA LEU A 45 8.35 -12.72 3.59
C LEU A 45 7.38 -12.58 4.74
N GLN A 46 7.67 -11.62 5.62
CA GLN A 46 6.76 -11.16 6.67
C GLN A 46 5.96 -9.94 6.23
N ALA A 47 6.52 -9.16 5.29
CA ALA A 47 5.77 -8.12 4.59
C ALA A 47 6.13 -7.99 3.13
N ILE A 48 5.21 -7.37 2.38
CA ILE A 48 5.47 -6.90 1.04
C ILE A 48 4.92 -5.48 0.83
N LEU A 49 5.71 -4.66 0.15
CA LEU A 49 5.32 -3.32 -0.31
C LEU A 49 4.85 -3.42 -1.76
N LEU A 50 3.64 -2.95 -2.03
CA LEU A 50 3.02 -2.90 -3.35
C LEU A 50 3.06 -1.44 -3.84
N PRO A 51 3.96 -1.11 -4.78
CA PRO A 51 4.14 0.26 -5.22
C PRO A 51 2.97 0.77 -6.06
N GLY A 52 2.96 2.07 -6.30
CA GLY A 52 2.15 2.70 -7.33
C GLY A 52 2.53 2.23 -8.74
N GLY A 53 1.76 2.65 -9.75
CA GLY A 53 1.97 2.22 -11.14
C GLY A 53 0.67 2.07 -11.91
N GLU A 54 0.64 1.12 -12.86
CA GLU A 54 -0.56 0.79 -13.63
C GLU A 54 -1.12 -0.55 -13.13
N SER A 55 -2.28 -0.50 -12.48
CA SER A 55 -2.85 -1.63 -11.75
C SER A 55 -3.28 -2.79 -12.66
N THR A 56 -3.68 -2.56 -13.91
CA THR A 56 -4.00 -3.64 -14.85
C THR A 56 -2.73 -4.40 -15.24
N THR A 57 -1.65 -3.68 -15.57
CA THR A 57 -0.35 -4.24 -15.93
C THR A 57 0.23 -5.04 -14.77
N LEU A 58 0.22 -4.48 -13.56
CA LEU A 58 0.67 -5.20 -12.36
C LEU A 58 -0.12 -6.49 -12.16
N SER A 59 -1.45 -6.42 -12.29
CA SER A 59 -2.31 -7.59 -12.17
C SER A 59 -1.98 -8.69 -13.18
N LEU A 60 -1.84 -8.35 -14.45
CA LEU A 60 -1.51 -9.31 -15.52
C LEU A 60 -0.12 -9.93 -15.31
N LEU A 61 0.86 -9.15 -14.85
CA LEU A 61 2.18 -9.66 -14.51
C LEU A 61 2.14 -10.60 -13.30
N LEU A 62 1.36 -10.28 -12.26
CA LEU A 62 1.18 -11.15 -11.10
C LEU A 62 0.50 -12.48 -11.47
N GLN A 63 -0.50 -12.45 -12.36
CA GLN A 63 -1.14 -13.65 -12.88
C GLN A 63 -0.15 -14.50 -13.67
N LYS A 64 0.60 -13.88 -14.58
CA LYS A 64 1.61 -14.56 -15.41
C LYS A 64 2.67 -15.27 -14.56
N GLU A 65 3.10 -14.66 -13.47
CA GLU A 65 4.10 -15.21 -12.55
C GLU A 65 3.51 -16.11 -11.45
N GLY A 66 2.18 -16.34 -11.45
CA GLY A 66 1.51 -17.18 -10.45
C GLY A 66 1.61 -16.63 -9.02
N MET A 67 1.67 -15.32 -8.86
CA MET A 67 1.99 -14.65 -7.59
C MET A 67 0.78 -14.27 -6.75
N LEU A 68 -0.43 -14.23 -7.32
CA LEU A 68 -1.63 -13.75 -6.62
C LEU A 68 -1.92 -14.55 -5.34
N GLU A 69 -2.07 -15.87 -5.42
CA GLU A 69 -2.37 -16.70 -4.24
C GLU A 69 -1.23 -16.68 -3.20
N PRO A 70 0.05 -16.88 -3.56
CA PRO A 70 1.13 -16.83 -2.58
C PRO A 70 1.26 -15.47 -1.87
N MET A 71 0.91 -14.37 -2.53
CA MET A 71 0.93 -13.04 -1.90
C MET A 71 -0.12 -12.87 -0.80
N LYS A 72 -1.28 -13.55 -0.92
CA LYS A 72 -2.33 -13.52 0.12
C LYS A 72 -1.83 -14.15 1.44
N GLU A 73 -0.85 -15.04 1.38
CA GLU A 73 -0.26 -15.68 2.56
C GLU A 73 0.70 -14.76 3.33
N ILE A 74 1.19 -13.69 2.72
CA ILE A 74 2.11 -12.76 3.39
C ILE A 74 1.39 -12.07 4.57
N PRO A 75 2.00 -12.02 5.77
CA PRO A 75 1.35 -11.45 6.95
C PRO A 75 0.99 -9.97 6.82
N ALA A 76 1.85 -9.15 6.23
CA ALA A 76 1.65 -7.70 6.19
C ALA A 76 1.84 -7.09 4.80
N LEU A 77 0.90 -6.25 4.36
CA LEU A 77 0.94 -5.60 3.06
C LEU A 77 0.77 -4.09 3.22
N LEU A 78 1.65 -3.33 2.55
CA LEU A 78 1.49 -1.89 2.35
C LEU A 78 1.30 -1.63 0.85
N GLY A 79 0.12 -1.14 0.46
CA GLY A 79 -0.18 -0.77 -0.92
C GLY A 79 -0.40 0.73 -1.10
N THR A 80 0.31 1.33 -2.04
CA THR A 80 0.13 2.74 -2.45
C THR A 80 -0.42 2.80 -3.87
N CYS A 81 -1.36 3.70 -4.14
CA CYS A 81 -1.98 3.90 -5.46
C CYS A 81 -2.44 2.57 -6.12
N ALA A 82 -1.72 2.07 -7.12
CA ALA A 82 -2.01 0.78 -7.76
C ALA A 82 -1.95 -0.41 -6.78
N GLY A 83 -1.07 -0.39 -5.80
CA GLY A 83 -1.01 -1.38 -4.72
C GLY A 83 -2.28 -1.41 -3.87
N LEU A 84 -2.89 -0.24 -3.58
CA LEU A 84 -4.19 -0.17 -2.90
C LEU A 84 -5.29 -0.81 -3.75
N ILE A 85 -5.31 -0.54 -5.07
CA ILE A 85 -6.28 -1.16 -5.99
C ILE A 85 -6.15 -2.68 -5.98
N LEU A 86 -4.91 -3.21 -5.99
CA LEU A 86 -4.67 -4.65 -5.93
C LEU A 86 -5.15 -5.26 -4.61
N MET A 87 -5.03 -4.55 -3.48
CA MET A 87 -5.43 -5.05 -2.16
C MET A 87 -6.95 -5.02 -1.92
N ALA A 88 -7.68 -4.12 -2.58
CA ALA A 88 -9.11 -3.91 -2.35
C ALA A 88 -9.95 -5.14 -2.71
N LYS A 89 -10.94 -5.47 -1.88
CA LYS A 89 -11.96 -6.50 -2.16
C LYS A 89 -12.87 -6.13 -3.33
N HIS A 90 -13.15 -4.84 -3.50
CA HIS A 90 -14.03 -4.37 -4.56
C HIS A 90 -13.37 -3.24 -5.35
N VAL A 91 -13.32 -3.38 -6.67
CA VAL A 91 -12.72 -2.39 -7.57
C VAL A 91 -13.72 -2.01 -8.66
N GLU A 92 -14.08 -0.73 -8.72
CA GLU A 92 -14.85 -0.15 -9.82
C GLU A 92 -13.92 0.21 -10.99
N GLY A 93 -14.40 0.09 -12.23
CA GLY A 93 -13.62 0.35 -13.44
C GLY A 93 -12.58 -0.73 -13.79
N LYS A 94 -12.58 -1.86 -13.07
CA LYS A 94 -11.71 -3.02 -13.28
C LYS A 94 -11.84 -3.55 -14.72
N GLY A 95 -10.71 -3.81 -15.38
CA GLY A 95 -10.69 -4.47 -16.69
C GLY A 95 -11.11 -5.96 -16.60
N PRO A 96 -11.56 -6.58 -17.69
CA PRO A 96 -12.08 -7.96 -17.67
C PRO A 96 -11.05 -8.98 -17.17
N ASP A 97 -9.78 -8.80 -17.55
CA ASP A 97 -8.67 -9.71 -17.19
C ASP A 97 -7.89 -9.24 -15.96
N GLN A 98 -8.32 -8.14 -15.32
CA GLN A 98 -7.69 -7.70 -14.09
C GLN A 98 -8.14 -8.64 -12.97
N GLU A 99 -7.23 -8.94 -12.05
CA GLU A 99 -7.46 -9.67 -10.80
C GLU A 99 -6.74 -8.94 -9.66
N GLY A 100 -7.34 -9.00 -8.47
CA GLY A 100 -6.78 -8.42 -7.25
C GLY A 100 -6.41 -9.49 -6.24
N LEU A 101 -5.77 -9.08 -5.16
CA LEU A 101 -5.56 -9.90 -3.97
C LEU A 101 -6.83 -10.02 -3.14
N GLU A 102 -7.74 -9.05 -3.22
CA GLU A 102 -9.06 -9.05 -2.57
C GLU A 102 -8.97 -9.25 -1.04
N LEU A 103 -8.00 -8.59 -0.41
CA LEU A 103 -7.65 -8.78 1.00
C LEU A 103 -8.32 -7.76 1.93
N MET A 104 -8.35 -6.50 1.52
CA MET A 104 -8.78 -5.38 2.35
C MET A 104 -10.25 -5.04 2.08
N ASP A 105 -11.09 -4.95 3.11
CA ASP A 105 -12.53 -4.65 2.99
C ASP A 105 -12.79 -3.17 2.69
N VAL A 106 -12.41 -2.77 1.49
CA VAL A 106 -12.63 -1.45 0.92
C VAL A 106 -13.11 -1.59 -0.51
N GLN A 107 -13.86 -0.59 -0.97
CA GLN A 107 -14.22 -0.41 -2.37
C GLN A 107 -13.41 0.75 -2.94
N VAL A 108 -12.81 0.54 -4.10
CA VAL A 108 -11.90 1.48 -4.74
C VAL A 108 -12.35 1.74 -6.17
N ASP A 109 -12.55 3.00 -6.54
CA ASP A 109 -12.73 3.43 -7.92
C ASP A 109 -11.38 3.87 -8.49
N ARG A 110 -10.91 3.18 -9.53
CA ARG A 110 -9.62 3.45 -10.16
C ARG A 110 -9.64 4.64 -11.14
N ASN A 111 -10.82 5.11 -11.56
CA ASN A 111 -10.99 6.15 -12.59
C ASN A 111 -11.60 7.45 -12.04
N ALA A 112 -11.64 7.62 -10.72
CA ALA A 112 -12.49 8.59 -10.04
C ALA A 112 -12.25 10.07 -10.40
N TYR A 113 -11.07 10.46 -10.87
CA TYR A 113 -10.73 11.87 -11.10
C TYR A 113 -10.80 12.31 -12.58
N GLY A 114 -11.10 11.41 -13.52
CA GLY A 114 -11.16 11.71 -14.96
C GLY A 114 -9.80 12.08 -15.58
N SER A 115 -9.69 12.03 -16.90
CA SER A 115 -8.40 12.11 -17.64
C SER A 115 -7.77 13.51 -17.74
N GLN A 116 -8.26 14.50 -16.98
CA GLN A 116 -7.85 15.91 -17.10
C GLN A 116 -7.39 16.54 -15.78
N VAL A 117 -7.44 15.81 -14.66
CA VAL A 117 -7.02 16.31 -13.34
C VAL A 117 -6.03 15.31 -12.73
N ASP A 118 -4.94 15.07 -13.45
CA ASP A 118 -4.20 13.81 -13.30
C ASP A 118 -3.10 13.84 -12.23
N SER A 119 -2.75 14.99 -11.68
CA SER A 119 -1.77 15.07 -10.59
C SER A 119 -1.95 16.32 -9.75
N PHE A 120 -2.00 16.16 -8.44
CA PHE A 120 -1.96 17.28 -7.50
C PHE A 120 -1.19 16.88 -6.24
N GLU A 121 -0.80 17.87 -5.46
CA GLU A 121 -0.23 17.63 -4.14
C GLU A 121 -1.14 18.22 -3.07
N SER A 122 -1.38 17.46 -2.00
CA SER A 122 -2.18 17.94 -0.88
C SER A 122 -1.46 17.70 0.44
N PRO A 123 -1.53 18.62 1.42
CA PRO A 123 -1.20 18.26 2.78
C PRO A 123 -2.15 17.14 3.22
N LEU A 124 -1.63 16.18 3.97
CA LEU A 124 -2.42 15.08 4.50
C LEU A 124 -2.25 15.03 6.01
N GLU A 125 -3.32 15.37 6.72
CA GLU A 125 -3.38 15.18 8.17
C GLU A 125 -3.84 13.75 8.42
N MET A 126 -2.98 12.95 9.06
CA MET A 126 -3.38 11.63 9.52
C MET A 126 -3.76 11.68 10.99
N THR A 127 -4.75 10.89 11.36
CA THR A 127 -5.21 10.76 12.75
C THR A 127 -4.24 9.89 13.55
N GLY A 128 -3.97 10.27 14.80
CA GLY A 128 -3.23 9.44 15.76
C GLY A 128 -1.71 9.64 15.74
N GLN A 129 -0.95 8.54 15.82
CA GLN A 129 0.52 8.53 16.03
C GLN A 129 1.36 8.88 14.79
N MET A 130 0.72 9.28 13.69
CA MET A 130 1.33 9.34 12.37
C MET A 130 1.21 10.73 11.76
N ASP A 131 1.80 11.74 12.40
CA ASP A 131 1.79 13.10 11.84
C ASP A 131 2.71 13.20 10.61
N LEU A 132 2.16 13.38 9.40
CA LEU A 132 2.93 13.67 8.18
C LEU A 132 3.49 15.11 8.15
N GLY A 133 3.07 15.96 9.07
CA GLY A 133 3.42 17.37 9.17
C GLY A 133 2.86 18.17 8.00
N LYS A 134 3.53 19.26 7.63
CA LYS A 134 3.16 20.12 6.50
C LYS A 134 3.56 19.56 5.13
N THR A 135 3.99 18.29 5.07
CA THR A 135 4.45 17.66 3.83
C THR A 135 3.27 17.52 2.88
N ARG A 136 3.40 18.05 1.66
CA ARG A 136 2.41 17.84 0.61
C ARG A 136 2.71 16.49 -0.05
N ILE A 137 1.70 15.63 -0.13
CA ILE A 137 1.82 14.29 -0.68
C ILE A 137 1.29 14.29 -2.12
N PRO A 138 1.98 13.67 -3.08
CA PRO A 138 1.50 13.54 -4.46
C PRO A 138 0.30 12.58 -4.57
N PHE A 139 -0.68 12.99 -5.35
CA PHE A 139 -1.81 12.20 -5.82
C PHE A 139 -1.70 12.15 -7.33
N ILE A 140 -1.24 11.04 -7.90
CA ILE A 140 -0.99 10.89 -9.33
C ILE A 140 -1.96 9.85 -9.85
N ARG A 141 -2.97 10.28 -10.60
CA ARG A 141 -4.10 9.45 -11.06
C ARG A 141 -4.63 8.57 -9.91
N ALA A 142 -4.75 9.18 -8.74
CA ALA A 142 -5.02 8.48 -7.50
C ALA A 142 -6.38 7.77 -7.58
N PRO A 143 -6.49 6.52 -7.11
CA PRO A 143 -7.79 5.89 -6.94
C PRO A 143 -8.58 6.58 -5.82
N LYS A 144 -9.91 6.41 -5.81
CA LYS A 144 -10.78 6.88 -4.73
C LYS A 144 -11.33 5.72 -3.92
N ILE A 145 -11.25 5.81 -2.60
CA ILE A 145 -11.90 4.86 -1.69
C ILE A 145 -13.37 5.27 -1.56
N THR A 146 -14.27 4.51 -2.18
CA THR A 146 -15.71 4.81 -2.24
C THR A 146 -16.50 4.16 -1.11
N ARG A 147 -15.99 3.08 -0.52
CA ARG A 147 -16.55 2.42 0.67
C ARG A 147 -15.44 1.90 1.57
N VAL A 148 -15.67 2.01 2.88
CA VAL A 148 -14.84 1.41 3.93
C VAL A 148 -15.70 0.40 4.67
N GLY A 149 -15.24 -0.85 4.74
CA GLY A 149 -15.94 -1.95 5.40
C GLY A 149 -15.77 -1.99 6.91
N GLU A 150 -16.34 -3.02 7.54
CA GLU A 150 -16.28 -3.19 8.99
C GLU A 150 -14.87 -3.61 9.43
N GLY A 151 -14.38 -3.02 10.53
CA GLY A 151 -13.03 -3.28 11.04
C GLY A 151 -11.90 -2.61 10.25
N VAL A 152 -12.23 -1.75 9.27
CA VAL A 152 -11.24 -0.89 8.59
C VAL A 152 -11.25 0.50 9.22
N ALA A 153 -10.08 0.94 9.69
CA ALA A 153 -9.87 2.27 10.25
C ALA A 153 -9.45 3.25 9.15
N VAL A 154 -10.07 4.44 9.12
CA VAL A 154 -9.63 5.54 8.26
C VAL A 154 -8.58 6.34 9.01
N LEU A 155 -7.33 6.27 8.55
CA LEU A 155 -6.20 6.98 9.16
C LEU A 155 -6.02 8.39 8.60
N ALA A 156 -6.48 8.66 7.38
CA ALA A 156 -6.37 9.99 6.79
C ALA A 156 -7.50 10.24 5.81
N LYS A 157 -7.91 11.51 5.71
CA LYS A 157 -8.93 11.98 4.77
C LYS A 157 -8.37 13.10 3.91
N HIS A 158 -8.85 13.20 2.68
CA HIS A 158 -8.52 14.32 1.80
C HIS A 158 -9.05 15.61 2.44
N PRO A 159 -8.23 16.68 2.58
CA PRO A 159 -8.60 17.86 3.37
C PRO A 159 -9.79 18.62 2.79
N THR A 160 -9.97 18.60 1.47
CA THR A 160 -11.08 19.29 0.79
C THR A 160 -12.35 18.44 0.67
N THR A 161 -12.26 17.20 0.19
CA THR A 161 -13.43 16.35 -0.08
C THR A 161 -13.89 15.53 1.12
N GLY A 162 -13.04 15.37 2.15
CA GLY A 162 -13.33 14.54 3.32
C GLY A 162 -13.29 13.03 3.04
N GLU A 163 -12.91 12.62 1.83
CA GLU A 163 -12.85 11.23 1.39
C GLU A 163 -11.69 10.48 2.06
N PRO A 164 -11.84 9.18 2.38
CA PRO A 164 -10.73 8.38 2.90
C PRO A 164 -9.58 8.31 1.89
N VAL A 165 -8.36 8.54 2.37
CA VAL A 165 -7.12 8.48 1.56
C VAL A 165 -6.17 7.41 2.09
N VAL A 166 -6.09 7.25 3.40
CA VAL A 166 -5.30 6.19 4.03
C VAL A 166 -6.18 5.38 4.95
N VAL A 167 -6.10 4.06 4.80
CA VAL A 167 -6.91 3.09 5.51
C VAL A 167 -6.03 1.98 6.08
N GLU A 168 -6.46 1.42 7.20
CA GLU A 168 -5.76 0.36 7.92
C GLU A 168 -6.76 -0.74 8.28
N GLN A 169 -6.36 -2.00 8.11
CA GLN A 169 -7.14 -3.15 8.58
C GLN A 169 -6.24 -4.12 9.33
N LYS A 170 -6.63 -4.45 10.56
CA LYS A 170 -5.95 -5.44 11.43
C LYS A 170 -6.84 -6.66 11.53
N LEU A 171 -6.31 -7.82 11.18
CA LEU A 171 -6.97 -9.11 11.35
C LEU A 171 -6.05 -10.06 12.11
N PRO A 172 -6.54 -11.17 12.68
CA PRO A 172 -5.68 -12.18 13.30
C PRO A 172 -4.58 -12.65 12.33
N GLY A 173 -3.33 -12.36 12.67
CA GLY A 173 -2.16 -12.72 11.85
C GLY A 173 -1.99 -11.92 10.55
N LYS A 174 -2.82 -10.90 10.27
CA LYS A 174 -2.72 -10.08 9.06
C LYS A 174 -2.78 -8.59 9.35
N TYR A 175 -2.00 -7.82 8.58
CA TYR A 175 -1.96 -6.37 8.68
C TYR A 175 -1.94 -5.71 7.30
N TYR A 176 -2.93 -4.87 7.02
CA TYR A 176 -3.06 -4.19 5.74
C TYR A 176 -3.06 -2.68 5.94
N LEU A 177 -2.17 -1.99 5.23
CA LEU A 177 -2.12 -0.53 5.16
C LEU A 177 -2.26 -0.12 3.69
N GLY A 178 -3.25 0.71 3.40
CA GLY A 178 -3.57 1.14 2.05
C GLY A 178 -3.57 2.66 1.94
N ALA A 179 -2.98 3.20 0.88
CA ALA A 179 -2.98 4.64 0.61
C ALA A 179 -3.30 4.92 -0.86
N ALA A 180 -4.20 5.88 -1.11
CA ALA A 180 -4.54 6.35 -2.45
C ALA A 180 -3.46 7.27 -3.06
N CYS A 181 -2.54 7.78 -2.24
CA CYS A 181 -1.48 8.72 -2.61
C CYS A 181 -0.09 8.07 -2.59
N HIS A 182 0.95 8.85 -2.91
CA HIS A 182 2.34 8.41 -3.04
C HIS A 182 3.27 9.01 -1.97
N PRO A 183 3.11 8.64 -0.68
CA PRO A 183 3.96 9.16 0.38
C PRO A 183 5.43 8.78 0.22
N GLU A 184 5.75 7.65 -0.41
CA GLU A 184 7.11 7.17 -0.66
C GLU A 184 7.99 8.17 -1.42
N MET A 185 7.38 9.01 -2.27
CA MET A 185 8.10 9.98 -3.09
C MET A 185 8.66 11.15 -2.27
N VAL A 186 8.07 11.41 -1.10
CA VAL A 186 8.36 12.63 -0.31
C VAL A 186 8.62 12.38 1.17
N SER A 187 8.30 11.19 1.68
CA SER A 187 8.35 10.87 3.11
C SER A 187 8.50 9.37 3.39
N SER A 188 9.26 9.04 4.45
CA SER A 188 9.36 7.66 4.97
C SER A 188 8.31 7.35 6.05
N LYS A 189 7.50 8.33 6.47
CA LYS A 189 6.63 8.20 7.65
C LYS A 189 5.59 7.09 7.49
N MET A 190 5.15 6.80 6.27
CA MET A 190 4.26 5.65 6.01
C MET A 190 4.91 4.32 6.27
N HIS A 191 6.12 4.14 5.75
CA HIS A 191 6.93 2.95 5.99
C HIS A 191 7.35 2.84 7.45
N GLU A 192 7.63 3.96 8.13
CA GLU A 192 7.91 4.01 9.56
C GLU A 192 6.74 3.43 10.37
N TYR A 193 5.54 3.94 10.15
CA TYR A 193 4.33 3.44 10.82
C TYR A 193 4.07 1.97 10.51
N PHE A 194 4.19 1.58 9.24
CA PHE A 194 3.99 0.20 8.81
C PHE A 194 4.94 -0.78 9.52
N LEU A 195 6.24 -0.46 9.56
CA LEU A 195 7.25 -1.28 10.24
C LEU A 195 7.04 -1.34 11.76
N GLU A 196 6.59 -0.25 12.38
CA GLU A 196 6.24 -0.23 13.81
C GLU A 196 5.06 -1.16 14.11
N GLN A 197 3.98 -1.10 13.32
CA GLN A 197 2.82 -1.98 13.49
C GLN A 197 3.20 -3.46 13.29
N MET A 198 4.06 -3.77 12.32
CA MET A 198 4.58 -5.13 12.14
C MET A 198 5.37 -5.62 13.35
N GLN A 199 6.25 -4.78 13.90
CA GLN A 199 7.05 -5.16 15.07
C GLN A 199 6.16 -5.35 16.30
N ALA A 200 5.11 -4.53 16.45
CA ALA A 200 4.13 -4.69 17.52
C ALA A 200 3.36 -6.03 17.38
N ALA A 201 2.88 -6.35 16.18
CA ALA A 201 2.17 -7.60 15.91
C ALA A 201 3.02 -8.85 16.22
N LEU A 202 4.32 -8.82 15.91
CA LEU A 202 5.24 -9.92 16.21
C LEU A 202 5.62 -10.05 17.69
N LYS A 203 5.46 -8.99 18.50
CA LYS A 203 5.71 -9.04 19.96
C LYS A 203 4.48 -9.53 20.73
N SER A 204 3.31 -9.52 20.11
CA SER A 204 2.04 -9.88 20.74
C SER A 204 1.59 -11.32 20.47
N GLY A 205 2.30 -12.05 19.60
CA GLY A 205 2.13 -13.49 19.37
C GLY A 205 3.29 -14.28 19.95
#